data_AF-B6G1P9-F1
#
_entry.id   AF-B6G1P9-F1
#
_cell.length_a   1.000
_cell.length_b   1.000
_cell.length_c   1.000
_cell.angle_alpha   90.00
_cell.angle_beta   90.00
_cell.angle_gamma   90.00
#
_symmetry.space_group_name_H-M   'P 1'
#
loop_
_entity.id
_entity.type
_entity.pdbx_description
1 polymer ?
#
loop_
_entity_poly.entity_id
_entity_poly.type
_entity_poly.pdbx_seq_one_letter_code
_entity_poly.pdbx_strand_id
1 'polypeptide(L)'
;MDMKVLQNLSYGLYTIGTLKYGRKVGCVVNTVFQVSADPALICISMNKDNFTHDCIKEEGRFSVSILSEDTDPAIIRAFGFQSSEKNDKYDGFKYDYVDKMPVMVQDISGYLICEVVSFTDAATHSLILAKVTNSGFVGKHKPMTYDYYHKVIKGKAPKNAPTYVEEEVKKEEAPKAEGKVSYYCDVCGYVYEGDITKEPDDYKCPLCHMDKSHFVKVEEEPVEENVSYYCDVCGYVYEGDITKEPDDYVCPLCGVDKSHFIKSEEKSVAKEEVKKEEPKTEDAGVSYYCDVCGYVYEGDITKEPDDYVCPLCAVDKSHFIKVEKEEAVKEEEEPKTEDAGVSYYCDVCGYVYEGDITKEPDDYECPLCHVDKSHFIKQ
;
A
#
# COMPACT_ATOMS: atom_id res chain seq x y z
N MET A 1 26.19 13.42 5.08
CA MET A 1 24.72 13.52 5.27
C MET A 1 24.24 12.12 5.55
N ASP A 2 23.47 11.92 6.62
CA ASP A 2 22.90 10.60 6.89
C ASP A 2 21.69 10.38 5.97
N MET A 3 21.85 9.47 5.00
CA MET A 3 20.81 9.18 4.00
C MET A 3 19.66 8.37 4.57
N LYS A 4 19.83 7.71 5.74
CA LYS A 4 18.79 6.90 6.37
C LYS A 4 17.58 7.74 6.77
N VAL A 5 17.76 9.03 7.06
CA VAL A 5 16.66 9.94 7.42
C VAL A 5 15.59 10.03 6.33
N LEU A 6 15.96 9.84 5.04
CA LEU A 6 15.00 9.85 3.93
C LEU A 6 14.06 8.63 3.96
N GLN A 7 14.43 7.54 4.63
CA GLN A 7 13.58 6.35 4.77
C GLN A 7 12.40 6.59 5.72
N ASN A 8 12.43 7.67 6.52
CA ASN A 8 11.30 8.07 7.37
C ASN A 8 10.18 8.77 6.59
N LEU A 9 10.39 9.10 5.31
CA LEU A 9 9.35 9.68 4.47
C LEU A 9 8.27 8.62 4.16
N SER A 10 7.01 8.99 4.41
CA SER A 10 5.86 8.11 4.21
C SER A 10 5.35 8.18 2.78
N TYR A 11 5.03 7.02 2.22
CA TYR A 11 4.50 6.88 0.86
C TYR A 11 3.42 5.81 0.81
N GLY A 12 2.53 5.90 -0.17
CA GLY A 12 1.71 4.77 -0.59
C GLY A 12 2.44 3.87 -1.60
N LEU A 13 1.71 2.95 -2.19
CA LEU A 13 2.17 2.14 -3.32
C LEU A 13 1.13 2.16 -4.44
N TYR A 14 1.59 2.38 -5.67
CA TYR A 14 0.71 2.65 -6.81
C TYR A 14 1.21 1.92 -8.06
N THR A 15 0.29 1.46 -8.92
CA THR A 15 0.63 1.15 -10.31
C THR A 15 0.28 2.32 -11.20
N ILE A 16 1.20 2.70 -12.08
CA ILE A 16 0.97 3.69 -13.12
C ILE A 16 0.70 2.96 -14.43
N GLY A 17 -0.40 3.28 -15.09
CA GLY A 17 -0.80 2.69 -16.38
C GLY A 17 -0.83 3.74 -17.50
N THR A 18 -0.40 3.37 -18.70
CA THR A 18 -0.50 4.21 -19.91
C THR A 18 -0.53 3.32 -21.15
N LEU A 19 -0.50 3.92 -22.34
CA LEU A 19 -0.49 3.21 -23.62
C LEU A 19 0.76 3.53 -24.43
N LYS A 20 1.16 2.55 -25.25
CA LYS A 20 2.11 2.72 -26.34
C LYS A 20 1.58 1.99 -27.56
N TYR A 21 1.17 2.73 -28.58
CA TYR A 21 0.55 2.18 -29.80
C TYR A 21 -0.62 1.22 -29.48
N GLY A 22 -1.46 1.56 -28.50
CA GLY A 22 -2.58 0.74 -28.05
C GLY A 22 -2.21 -0.45 -27.13
N ARG A 23 -0.91 -0.72 -26.90
CA ARG A 23 -0.47 -1.71 -25.92
C ARG A 23 -0.41 -1.09 -24.53
N LYS A 24 -0.91 -1.83 -23.54
CA LYS A 24 -0.86 -1.46 -22.11
C LYS A 24 0.58 -1.44 -21.61
N VAL A 25 0.92 -0.39 -20.90
CA VAL A 25 2.24 -0.17 -20.30
C VAL A 25 2.03 0.23 -18.84
N GLY A 26 2.96 -0.16 -17.97
CA GLY A 26 2.90 0.30 -16.59
C GLY A 26 4.10 -0.06 -15.73
N CYS A 27 4.21 0.60 -14.59
CA CYS A 27 5.18 0.29 -13.55
C CYS A 27 4.62 0.57 -12.16
N VAL A 28 5.28 0.06 -11.12
CA VAL A 28 5.01 0.48 -9.74
C VAL A 28 5.78 1.76 -9.45
N VAL A 29 5.12 2.68 -8.73
CA VAL A 29 5.71 3.90 -8.17
C VAL A 29 5.19 4.05 -6.74
N ASN A 30 6.03 4.52 -5.82
CA ASN A 30 5.63 4.89 -4.46
C ASN A 30 5.48 6.42 -4.29
N THR A 31 6.26 7.21 -5.02
CA THR A 31 6.22 8.66 -4.95
C THR A 31 5.08 9.25 -5.79
N VAL A 32 3.89 9.28 -5.19
CA VAL A 32 2.69 9.96 -5.70
C VAL A 32 2.12 10.81 -4.57
N PHE A 33 1.81 12.08 -4.83
CA PHE A 33 1.19 12.96 -3.84
C PHE A 33 0.34 14.05 -4.51
N GLN A 34 -0.67 14.53 -3.78
CA GLN A 34 -1.50 15.65 -4.23
C GLN A 34 -0.75 16.98 -4.08
N VAL A 35 -0.90 17.85 -5.08
CA VAL A 35 -0.29 19.19 -5.16
C VAL A 35 -1.32 20.29 -4.94
N SER A 36 -2.53 20.13 -5.50
CA SER A 36 -3.61 21.12 -5.41
C SER A 36 -4.97 20.44 -5.36
N ALA A 37 -5.94 21.09 -4.73
CA ALA A 37 -7.33 20.65 -4.68
C ALA A 37 -8.17 21.24 -5.83
N ASP A 38 -7.94 22.49 -6.23
CA ASP A 38 -8.65 23.15 -7.33
C ASP A 38 -7.69 23.95 -8.24
N PRO A 39 -7.42 23.50 -9.47
CA PRO A 39 -7.80 22.18 -9.99
C PRO A 39 -7.11 21.05 -9.20
N ALA A 40 -7.70 19.86 -9.19
CA ALA A 40 -7.10 18.67 -8.59
C ALA A 40 -5.82 18.29 -9.35
N LEU A 41 -4.66 18.48 -8.71
CA LEU A 41 -3.35 18.19 -9.28
C LEU A 41 -2.63 17.16 -8.42
N ILE A 42 -1.94 16.22 -9.06
CA ILE A 42 -0.99 15.30 -8.41
C ILE A 42 0.39 15.43 -9.05
N CYS A 43 1.42 15.02 -8.30
CA CYS A 43 2.77 14.85 -8.82
C CYS A 43 3.21 13.41 -8.62
N ILE A 44 3.85 12.85 -9.65
CA ILE A 44 4.54 11.56 -9.57
C ILE A 44 6.03 11.74 -9.87
N SER A 45 6.90 11.02 -9.17
CA SER A 45 8.33 10.94 -9.51
C SER A 45 8.60 9.62 -10.21
N MET A 46 9.16 9.68 -11.42
CA MET A 46 9.45 8.49 -12.21
C MET A 46 10.86 8.55 -12.80
N ASN A 47 11.61 7.44 -12.66
CA ASN A 47 12.93 7.30 -13.25
C ASN A 47 12.83 7.37 -14.78
N LYS A 48 13.75 8.11 -15.41
CA LYS A 48 13.79 8.31 -16.87
C LYS A 48 14.09 7.05 -17.66
N ASP A 49 14.70 6.04 -17.03
CA ASP A 49 15.00 4.74 -17.66
C ASP A 49 13.79 3.80 -17.68
N ASN A 50 12.68 4.16 -17.02
CA ASN A 50 11.46 3.37 -17.12
C ASN A 50 10.83 3.54 -18.50
N PHE A 51 10.57 2.43 -19.20
CA PHE A 51 9.82 2.48 -20.47
C PHE A 51 8.45 3.19 -20.32
N THR A 52 7.80 3.05 -19.17
CA THR A 52 6.56 3.77 -18.81
C THR A 52 6.75 5.29 -18.83
N HIS A 53 7.90 5.82 -18.41
CA HIS A 53 8.17 7.26 -18.38
C HIS A 53 8.05 7.86 -19.80
N ASP A 54 8.72 7.24 -20.77
CA ASP A 54 8.70 7.70 -22.16
C ASP A 54 7.32 7.53 -22.78
N CYS A 55 6.60 6.46 -22.44
CA CYS A 55 5.22 6.26 -22.88
C CYS A 55 4.29 7.37 -22.36
N ILE A 56 4.41 7.77 -21.09
CA ILE A 56 3.62 8.89 -20.52
C ILE A 56 3.97 10.20 -21.22
N LYS A 57 5.26 10.42 -21.51
CA LYS A 57 5.72 11.63 -22.20
C LYS A 57 5.14 11.77 -23.60
N GLU A 58 4.94 10.65 -24.29
CA GLU A 58 4.34 10.63 -25.62
C GLU A 58 2.80 10.63 -25.60
N GLU A 59 2.18 9.84 -24.72
CA GLU A 59 0.72 9.70 -24.63
C GLU A 59 0.07 10.92 -23.97
N GLY A 60 0.77 11.59 -23.05
CA GLY A 60 0.26 12.74 -22.30
C GLY A 60 -0.83 12.40 -21.27
N ARG A 61 -1.17 11.12 -21.13
CA ARG A 61 -2.20 10.61 -20.22
C ARG A 61 -1.73 9.35 -19.52
N PHE A 62 -2.18 9.16 -18.28
CA PHE A 62 -1.91 7.96 -17.51
C PHE A 62 -2.97 7.72 -16.45
N SER A 63 -3.02 6.50 -15.94
CA SER A 63 -3.80 6.11 -14.77
C SER A 63 -2.89 5.91 -13.56
N VAL A 64 -3.47 6.06 -12.38
CA VAL A 64 -2.87 5.67 -11.09
C VAL A 64 -3.85 4.72 -10.42
N SER A 65 -3.44 3.48 -10.15
CA SER A 65 -4.20 2.59 -9.27
C SER A 65 -3.53 2.55 -7.90
N ILE A 66 -4.32 2.80 -6.85
CA ILE A 66 -3.88 2.80 -5.45
C ILE A 66 -3.91 1.37 -4.95
N LEU A 67 -2.74 0.76 -4.77
CA LEU A 67 -2.65 -0.62 -4.30
C LEU A 67 -3.13 -0.72 -2.85
N SER A 68 -3.75 -1.84 -2.52
CA SER A 68 -4.25 -2.14 -1.18
C SER A 68 -3.39 -3.17 -0.48
N GLU A 69 -3.55 -3.32 0.83
CA GLU A 69 -2.88 -4.39 1.61
C GLU A 69 -3.27 -5.80 1.14
N ASP A 70 -4.40 -5.95 0.44
CA ASP A 70 -4.90 -7.21 -0.14
C ASP A 70 -4.38 -7.45 -1.57
N THR A 71 -3.70 -6.47 -2.18
CA THR A 71 -3.19 -6.59 -3.56
C THR A 71 -2.28 -7.81 -3.71
N ASP A 72 -2.56 -8.64 -4.72
CA ASP A 72 -1.71 -9.78 -5.07
C ASP A 72 -0.25 -9.32 -5.26
N PRO A 73 0.70 -9.83 -4.44
CA PRO A 73 2.11 -9.50 -4.57
C PRO A 73 2.70 -9.74 -5.97
N ALA A 74 2.08 -10.61 -6.80
CA ALA A 74 2.46 -10.81 -8.19
C ALA A 74 2.32 -9.54 -9.05
N ILE A 75 1.35 -8.68 -8.76
CA ILE A 75 1.19 -7.39 -9.44
C ILE A 75 2.40 -6.50 -9.15
N ILE A 76 2.78 -6.36 -7.88
CA ILE A 76 3.95 -5.55 -7.49
C ILE A 76 5.22 -6.11 -8.13
N ARG A 77 5.36 -7.43 -8.22
CA ARG A 77 6.49 -8.07 -8.90
C ARG A 77 6.55 -7.76 -10.39
N ALA A 78 5.46 -8.00 -11.11
CA ALA A 78 5.40 -7.78 -12.56
C ALA A 78 5.61 -6.29 -12.90
N PHE A 79 4.98 -5.39 -12.16
CA PHE A 79 5.06 -3.95 -12.41
C PHE A 79 6.35 -3.31 -11.90
N GLY A 80 6.95 -3.83 -10.83
CA GLY A 80 8.15 -3.29 -10.21
C GLY A 80 9.47 -3.77 -10.82
N PHE A 81 9.57 -5.04 -11.25
CA PHE A 81 10.85 -5.66 -11.61
C PHE A 81 10.98 -6.10 -13.07
N GLN A 82 9.95 -5.88 -13.88
CA GLN A 82 9.98 -6.15 -15.32
C GLN A 82 9.80 -4.85 -16.11
N SER A 83 10.14 -4.86 -17.41
CA SER A 83 9.83 -3.76 -18.32
C SER A 83 8.65 -4.12 -19.22
N SER A 84 7.71 -3.18 -19.37
CA SER A 84 6.59 -3.31 -20.31
C SER A 84 7.04 -3.26 -21.76
N GLU A 85 8.29 -2.86 -22.03
CA GLU A 85 8.85 -2.93 -23.38
C GLU A 85 8.81 -4.37 -23.92
N LYS A 86 9.18 -5.33 -23.07
CA LYS A 86 9.42 -6.74 -23.45
C LYS A 86 8.38 -7.72 -22.93
N ASN A 87 7.55 -7.31 -21.95
CA ASN A 87 6.60 -8.19 -21.27
C ASN A 87 5.21 -7.56 -21.26
N ASP A 88 4.17 -8.37 -21.47
CA ASP A 88 2.80 -7.96 -21.15
C ASP A 88 2.57 -8.16 -19.66
N LYS A 89 2.71 -7.07 -18.90
CA LYS A 89 2.59 -7.10 -17.43
C LYS A 89 1.15 -7.26 -16.94
N TYR A 90 0.17 -7.03 -17.81
CA TYR A 90 -1.25 -7.12 -17.45
C TYR A 90 -1.81 -8.52 -17.71
N ASP A 91 -1.06 -9.38 -18.37
CA ASP A 91 -1.45 -10.77 -18.60
C ASP A 91 -1.63 -11.48 -17.25
N GLY A 92 -2.76 -12.18 -17.10
CA GLY A 92 -3.12 -12.87 -15.86
C GLY A 92 -3.67 -12.00 -14.72
N PHE A 93 -3.81 -10.67 -14.89
CA PHE A 93 -4.39 -9.78 -13.87
C PHE A 93 -5.68 -9.11 -14.34
N LYS A 94 -6.56 -8.73 -13.39
CA LYS A 94 -7.79 -8.00 -13.70
C LYS A 94 -7.51 -6.51 -13.87
N TYR A 95 -7.79 -5.99 -15.06
CA TYR A 95 -7.70 -4.57 -15.39
C TYR A 95 -8.92 -4.15 -16.21
N ASP A 96 -9.24 -2.86 -16.15
CA ASP A 96 -10.28 -2.23 -16.98
C ASP A 96 -9.69 -1.08 -17.80
N TYR A 97 -10.49 -0.57 -18.73
CA TYR A 97 -10.20 0.70 -19.41
C TYR A 97 -11.15 1.79 -18.89
N VAL A 98 -10.59 2.81 -18.27
CA VAL A 98 -11.33 4.00 -17.85
C VAL A 98 -10.76 5.21 -18.58
N ASP A 99 -11.63 5.95 -19.28
CA ASP A 99 -11.25 7.05 -20.17
C ASP A 99 -10.10 6.70 -21.13
N LYS A 100 -10.16 5.47 -21.68
CA LYS A 100 -9.17 4.86 -22.59
C LYS A 100 -7.82 4.53 -21.96
N MET A 101 -7.61 4.74 -20.67
CA MET A 101 -6.39 4.34 -19.98
C MET A 101 -6.56 2.99 -19.27
N PRO A 102 -5.54 2.11 -19.30
CA PRO A 102 -5.60 0.85 -18.57
C PRO A 102 -5.50 1.11 -17.07
N VAL A 103 -6.43 0.57 -16.28
CA VAL A 103 -6.49 0.70 -14.83
C VAL A 103 -6.43 -0.68 -14.22
N MET A 104 -5.47 -0.94 -13.33
CA MET A 104 -5.48 -2.15 -12.52
C MET A 104 -6.66 -2.07 -11.54
N VAL A 105 -7.57 -3.06 -11.58
CA VAL A 105 -8.78 -3.09 -10.71
C VAL A 105 -8.74 -4.23 -9.69
N GLN A 106 -7.77 -5.13 -9.81
CA GLN A 106 -7.61 -6.27 -8.90
C GLN A 106 -7.14 -5.82 -7.51
N ASP A 107 -8.03 -5.93 -6.52
CA ASP A 107 -7.71 -5.74 -5.09
C ASP A 107 -7.01 -4.40 -4.81
N ILE A 108 -7.48 -3.33 -5.46
CA ILE A 108 -7.01 -1.94 -5.28
C ILE A 108 -8.01 -1.13 -4.46
N SER A 109 -7.56 -0.02 -3.87
CA SER A 109 -8.43 0.87 -3.07
C SER A 109 -9.17 1.90 -3.92
N GLY A 110 -8.61 2.27 -5.07
CA GLY A 110 -9.19 3.27 -5.97
C GLY A 110 -8.23 3.61 -7.11
N TYR A 111 -8.68 4.46 -8.02
CA TYR A 111 -7.90 4.88 -9.18
C TYR A 111 -8.10 6.35 -9.52
N LEU A 112 -7.15 6.90 -10.27
CA LEU A 112 -7.17 8.23 -10.86
C LEU A 112 -6.84 8.13 -12.35
N ILE A 113 -7.50 8.93 -13.19
CA ILE A 113 -7.08 9.22 -14.58
C ILE A 113 -6.52 10.63 -14.62
N CYS A 114 -5.35 10.77 -15.23
CA CYS A 114 -4.54 11.97 -15.17
C CYS A 114 -4.12 12.43 -16.57
N GLU A 115 -4.18 13.74 -16.79
CA GLU A 115 -3.60 14.42 -17.95
C GLU A 115 -2.33 15.17 -17.54
N VAL A 116 -1.25 14.97 -18.28
CA VAL A 116 0.03 15.59 -17.98
C VAL A 116 -0.05 17.11 -18.19
N VAL A 117 0.38 17.87 -17.18
CA VAL A 117 0.53 19.32 -17.24
C VAL A 117 1.97 19.69 -17.59
N SER A 118 2.95 19.08 -16.92
CA SER A 118 4.37 19.38 -17.15
C SER A 118 5.30 18.29 -16.63
N PHE A 119 6.48 18.19 -17.25
CA PHE A 119 7.61 17.43 -16.73
C PHE A 119 8.66 18.40 -16.19
N THR A 120 9.12 18.16 -14.96
CA THR A 120 10.26 18.87 -14.36
C THR A 120 11.43 17.91 -14.20
N ASP A 121 12.61 18.32 -14.66
CA ASP A 121 13.84 17.53 -14.55
C ASP A 121 14.31 17.43 -13.09
N ALA A 122 14.56 16.21 -12.61
CA ALA A 122 15.09 15.93 -11.28
C ALA A 122 16.22 14.90 -11.34
N ALA A 123 17.28 15.22 -12.08
CA ALA A 123 18.45 14.38 -12.28
C ALA A 123 18.11 13.00 -12.90
N THR A 124 18.07 11.92 -12.13
CA THR A 124 17.72 10.58 -12.63
C THR A 124 16.21 10.40 -12.85
N HIS A 125 15.39 11.27 -12.25
CA HIS A 125 13.94 11.21 -12.31
C HIS A 125 13.35 12.43 -13.03
N SER A 126 12.10 12.30 -13.43
CA SER A 126 11.25 13.42 -13.81
C SER A 126 10.11 13.53 -12.80
N LEU A 127 9.83 14.74 -12.33
CA LEU A 127 8.60 15.06 -11.61
C LEU A 127 7.52 15.40 -12.64
N ILE A 128 6.47 14.59 -12.67
CA ILE A 128 5.38 14.70 -13.63
C ILE A 128 4.18 15.29 -12.89
N LEU A 129 3.89 16.56 -13.16
CA LEU A 129 2.68 17.23 -12.67
C LEU A 129 1.53 16.87 -13.59
N ALA A 130 0.41 16.45 -13.03
CA ALA A 130 -0.76 16.03 -13.79
C ALA A 130 -2.06 16.49 -13.14
N LYS A 131 -3.04 16.81 -13.99
CA LYS A 131 -4.41 17.13 -13.60
C LYS A 131 -5.23 15.86 -13.53
N VAL A 132 -5.93 15.64 -12.42
CA VAL A 132 -6.89 14.55 -12.29
C VAL A 132 -8.15 14.89 -13.07
N THR A 133 -8.52 14.06 -14.03
CA THR A 133 -9.72 14.24 -14.87
C THR A 133 -10.86 13.30 -14.48
N ASN A 134 -10.53 12.16 -13.86
CA ASN A 134 -11.50 11.18 -13.40
C ASN A 134 -10.90 10.39 -12.22
N SER A 135 -11.75 9.85 -11.36
CA SER A 135 -11.34 9.03 -10.21
C SER A 135 -12.49 8.13 -9.78
N GLY A 136 -12.18 6.96 -9.24
CA GLY A 136 -13.17 6.06 -8.68
C GLY A 136 -12.60 5.19 -7.57
N PHE A 137 -13.49 4.64 -6.75
CA PHE A 137 -13.16 3.65 -5.73
C PHE A 137 -13.47 2.25 -6.25
N VAL A 138 -12.67 1.28 -5.82
CA VAL A 138 -12.92 -0.14 -6.09
C VAL A 138 -13.03 -0.84 -4.74
N GLY A 139 -14.24 -1.18 -4.33
CA GLY A 139 -14.48 -1.87 -3.06
C GLY A 139 -14.09 -1.08 -1.81
N LYS A 140 -13.95 -1.81 -0.69
CA LYS A 140 -13.54 -1.30 0.63
C LYS A 140 -12.18 -1.90 1.02
N HIS A 141 -11.16 -1.69 0.20
CA HIS A 141 -9.80 -2.15 0.48
C HIS A 141 -8.98 -1.06 1.16
N LYS A 142 -8.12 -1.45 2.11
CA LYS A 142 -7.24 -0.55 2.83
C LYS A 142 -6.01 -0.23 1.99
N PRO A 143 -5.68 1.05 1.71
CA PRO A 143 -4.50 1.41 0.93
C PRO A 143 -3.20 0.89 1.55
N MET A 144 -2.30 0.38 0.72
CA MET A 144 -0.99 -0.08 1.14
C MET A 144 -0.05 1.11 1.36
N THR A 145 0.63 1.13 2.50
CA THR A 145 1.76 2.04 2.73
C THR A 145 3.07 1.37 2.32
N TYR A 146 4.05 2.17 1.94
CA TYR A 146 5.39 1.69 1.63
C TYR A 146 6.08 1.05 2.86
N ASP A 147 5.78 1.56 4.05
CA ASP A 147 6.23 0.96 5.32
C ASP A 147 5.64 -0.44 5.53
N TYR A 148 4.33 -0.62 5.26
CA TYR A 148 3.69 -1.94 5.28
C TYR A 148 4.33 -2.90 4.27
N TYR A 149 4.61 -2.43 3.05
CA TYR A 149 5.27 -3.22 2.01
C TYR A 149 6.64 -3.77 2.47
N HIS A 150 7.44 -2.94 3.14
CA HIS A 150 8.74 -3.36 3.69
C HIS A 150 8.61 -4.28 4.91
N LYS A 151 7.76 -3.93 5.87
CA LYS A 151 7.67 -4.66 7.15
C LYS A 151 6.91 -5.97 7.07
N VAL A 152 5.83 -6.01 6.28
CA VAL A 152 4.91 -7.15 6.24
C VAL A 152 5.12 -7.99 4.99
N ILE A 153 5.22 -7.35 3.83
CA ILE A 153 5.42 -8.05 2.55
C ILE A 153 6.92 -8.40 2.34
N LYS A 154 7.83 -7.84 3.15
CA LYS A 154 9.29 -7.99 3.03
C LYS A 154 9.80 -7.69 1.61
N GLY A 155 9.12 -6.76 0.93
CA GLY A 155 9.42 -6.41 -0.44
C GLY A 155 10.61 -5.47 -0.54
N LYS A 156 11.40 -5.59 -1.62
CA LYS A 156 12.53 -4.69 -1.89
C LYS A 156 12.12 -3.56 -2.81
N ALA A 157 12.71 -2.39 -2.63
CA ALA A 157 12.55 -1.28 -3.57
C ALA A 157 13.09 -1.69 -4.96
N PRO A 158 12.34 -1.50 -6.05
CA PRO A 158 12.89 -1.67 -7.39
C PRO A 158 14.06 -0.71 -7.65
N LYS A 159 15.02 -1.11 -8.48
CA LYS A 159 16.20 -0.29 -8.84
C LYS A 159 15.86 1.12 -9.34
N ASN A 160 14.69 1.25 -9.97
CA ASN A 160 14.23 2.50 -10.57
C ASN A 160 13.29 3.30 -9.66
N ALA A 161 13.12 2.91 -8.39
CA ALA A 161 12.36 3.70 -7.41
C ALA A 161 13.23 4.84 -6.84
N PRO A 162 12.67 6.02 -6.52
CA PRO A 162 13.41 7.10 -5.87
C PRO A 162 13.99 6.72 -4.50
N THR A 163 13.35 5.75 -3.85
CA THR A 163 13.74 5.21 -2.53
C THR A 163 14.71 4.03 -2.63
N TYR A 164 15.18 3.69 -3.83
CA TYR A 164 16.18 2.63 -4.00
C TYR A 164 17.51 3.04 -3.36
N VAL A 165 18.06 2.13 -2.57
CA VAL A 165 19.42 2.21 -2.06
C VAL A 165 20.14 0.97 -2.56
N GLU A 166 21.27 1.15 -3.26
CA GLU A 166 22.18 0.04 -3.53
C GLU A 166 22.74 -0.45 -2.20
N GLU A 167 22.18 -1.54 -1.69
CA GLU A 167 22.77 -2.24 -0.55
C GLU A 167 24.08 -2.89 -1.01
N GLU A 168 25.21 -2.48 -0.44
CA GLU A 168 26.32 -3.41 -0.24
C GLU A 168 25.70 -4.60 0.51
N VAL A 169 25.82 -5.81 -0.03
CA VAL A 169 25.20 -7.02 0.52
C VAL A 169 25.67 -7.23 1.97
N LYS A 170 25.00 -6.60 2.93
CA LYS A 170 25.04 -6.95 4.34
C LYS A 170 23.99 -8.03 4.50
N LYS A 171 24.49 -9.24 4.76
CA LYS A 171 23.71 -10.44 5.03
C LYS A 171 22.81 -10.16 6.24
N GLU A 172 21.56 -9.75 6.03
CA GLU A 172 20.57 -9.71 7.10
C GLU A 172 20.01 -11.11 7.36
N GLU A 173 19.77 -11.35 8.65
CA GLU A 173 19.63 -12.64 9.31
C GLU A 173 18.28 -13.31 9.07
N ALA A 174 18.28 -14.58 8.69
CA ALA A 174 17.10 -15.44 8.78
C ALA A 174 16.98 -16.02 10.21
N PRO A 175 15.76 -16.35 10.69
CA PRO A 175 15.59 -16.92 12.02
C PRO A 175 16.35 -18.24 12.15
N LYS A 176 17.11 -18.39 13.24
CA LYS A 176 17.85 -19.60 13.59
C LYS A 176 16.88 -20.78 13.78
N ALA A 177 16.95 -21.76 12.88
CA ALA A 177 16.51 -23.13 13.14
C ALA A 177 17.72 -24.05 12.89
N GLU A 178 18.17 -24.71 13.96
CA GLU A 178 19.39 -25.51 14.00
C GLU A 178 19.43 -26.59 12.89
N GLY A 179 20.51 -26.60 12.12
CA GLY A 179 20.92 -27.76 11.31
C GLY A 179 20.31 -27.92 9.91
N LYS A 180 19.58 -26.94 9.37
CA LYS A 180 19.11 -27.00 7.98
C LYS A 180 19.94 -26.09 7.07
N VAL A 181 20.60 -26.71 6.08
CA VAL A 181 21.13 -25.99 4.91
C VAL A 181 19.96 -25.24 4.28
N SER A 182 20.13 -23.94 4.04
CA SER A 182 19.12 -23.12 3.36
C SER A 182 19.72 -22.46 2.12
N TYR A 183 18.87 -22.26 1.13
CA TYR A 183 19.19 -21.56 -0.12
C TYR A 183 18.19 -20.43 -0.30
N TYR A 184 18.58 -19.34 -0.95
CA TYR A 184 17.64 -18.31 -1.38
C TYR A 184 17.67 -18.14 -2.89
N CYS A 185 16.53 -17.82 -3.48
CA CYS A 185 16.46 -17.47 -4.90
C CYS A 185 16.96 -16.04 -5.12
N ASP A 186 17.98 -15.85 -5.96
CA ASP A 186 18.57 -14.54 -6.26
C ASP A 186 17.66 -13.62 -7.10
N VAL A 187 16.62 -14.19 -7.73
CA VAL A 187 15.62 -13.46 -8.50
C VAL A 187 14.48 -12.92 -7.63
N CYS A 188 14.01 -13.68 -6.65
CA CYS A 188 12.80 -13.32 -5.90
C CYS A 188 12.90 -13.40 -4.37
N GLY A 189 14.03 -13.85 -3.83
CA GLY A 189 14.26 -13.96 -2.39
C GLY A 189 13.55 -15.14 -1.71
N TYR A 190 12.90 -16.05 -2.47
CA TYR A 190 12.31 -17.26 -1.89
C TYR A 190 13.37 -18.07 -1.14
N VAL A 191 13.15 -18.32 0.15
CA VAL A 191 14.03 -19.14 0.98
C VAL A 191 13.56 -20.59 0.92
N TYR A 192 14.43 -21.45 0.42
CA TYR A 192 14.26 -22.89 0.44
C TYR A 192 14.95 -23.47 1.68
N GLU A 193 14.18 -24.03 2.59
CA GLU A 193 14.71 -24.78 3.73
C GLU A 193 15.02 -26.23 3.32
N GLY A 194 16.30 -26.53 3.13
CA GLY A 194 16.76 -27.85 2.73
C GLY A 194 17.89 -27.79 1.70
N ASP A 195 18.37 -28.95 1.29
CA ASP A 195 19.41 -29.04 0.26
C ASP A 195 18.78 -29.07 -1.14
N ILE A 196 18.75 -27.93 -1.83
CA ILE A 196 18.10 -27.84 -3.16
C ILE A 196 18.79 -28.72 -4.22
N THR A 197 20.05 -29.13 -3.97
CA THR A 197 20.75 -30.08 -4.85
C THR A 197 20.08 -31.45 -4.87
N LYS A 198 19.22 -31.77 -3.90
CA LYS A 198 18.46 -33.03 -3.81
C LYS A 198 17.11 -33.01 -4.51
N GLU A 199 16.61 -31.84 -4.89
CA GLU A 199 15.36 -31.75 -5.66
C GLU A 199 15.57 -32.31 -7.09
N PRO A 200 14.52 -32.55 -7.89
CA PRO A 200 14.64 -32.94 -9.31
C PRO A 200 15.09 -31.75 -10.19
N ASP A 201 15.83 -31.96 -11.29
CA ASP A 201 16.39 -30.87 -12.12
C ASP A 201 15.35 -29.90 -12.72
N ASP A 202 14.08 -30.32 -12.80
CA ASP A 202 12.96 -29.50 -13.24
C ASP A 202 12.33 -28.65 -12.13
N TYR A 203 12.87 -28.71 -10.90
CA TYR A 203 12.40 -27.90 -9.79
C TYR A 203 12.52 -26.42 -10.16
N LYS A 204 11.40 -25.74 -10.02
CA LYS A 204 11.28 -24.31 -10.25
C LYS A 204 10.97 -23.65 -8.94
N CYS A 205 11.56 -22.47 -8.74
CA CYS A 205 11.22 -21.62 -7.61
C CYS A 205 9.70 -21.47 -7.51
N PRO A 206 9.07 -21.77 -6.36
CA PRO A 206 7.62 -21.66 -6.19
C PRO A 206 7.08 -20.24 -6.39
N LEU A 207 7.95 -19.22 -6.24
CA LEU A 207 7.57 -17.80 -6.36
C LEU A 207 7.86 -17.19 -7.73
N CYS A 208 8.95 -17.56 -8.40
CA CYS A 208 9.35 -16.91 -9.68
C CYS A 208 9.48 -17.87 -10.86
N HIS A 209 9.27 -19.17 -10.64
CA HIS A 209 9.34 -20.22 -11.64
C HIS A 209 10.69 -20.36 -12.37
N MET A 210 11.71 -19.62 -11.93
CA MET A 210 13.08 -19.78 -12.40
C MET A 210 13.62 -21.12 -11.91
N ASP A 211 14.47 -21.71 -12.73
CA ASP A 211 15.10 -22.98 -12.43
C ASP A 211 16.09 -22.88 -11.26
N LYS A 212 16.56 -24.03 -10.81
CA LYS A 212 17.46 -24.16 -9.66
C LYS A 212 18.76 -23.38 -9.74
N SER A 213 19.22 -22.97 -10.93
CA SER A 213 20.48 -22.23 -11.05
C SER A 213 20.45 -20.89 -10.30
N HIS A 214 19.24 -20.40 -10.01
CA HIS A 214 19.00 -19.17 -9.29
C HIS A 214 18.99 -19.32 -7.76
N PHE A 215 19.30 -20.49 -7.20
CA PHE A 215 19.35 -20.71 -5.75
C PHE A 215 20.78 -20.70 -5.21
N VAL A 216 21.05 -19.75 -4.31
CA VAL A 216 22.37 -19.52 -3.71
C VAL A 216 22.41 -20.07 -2.29
N LYS A 217 23.44 -20.86 -1.97
CA LYS A 217 23.64 -21.48 -0.66
C LYS A 217 24.03 -20.44 0.39
N VAL A 218 23.46 -20.54 1.59
CA VAL A 218 23.88 -19.75 2.75
C VAL A 218 25.07 -20.46 3.42
N GLU A 219 26.24 -19.81 3.48
CA GLU A 219 27.44 -20.31 4.19
C GLU A 219 27.46 -19.79 5.64
N GLU A 220 27.74 -20.70 6.58
CA GLU A 220 27.81 -20.43 8.03
C GLU A 220 29.19 -19.85 8.40
N GLU A 221 29.23 -18.64 8.95
CA GLU A 221 30.38 -18.14 9.72
C GLU A 221 29.97 -17.98 11.20
N PRO A 222 30.88 -18.20 12.16
CA PRO A 222 30.56 -18.12 13.59
C PRO A 222 30.14 -16.71 14.01
N VAL A 223 29.04 -16.62 14.75
CA VAL A 223 28.32 -15.37 15.11
C VAL A 223 28.91 -14.76 16.40
N GLU A 224 29.26 -13.47 16.37
CA GLU A 224 29.43 -12.64 17.58
C GLU A 224 28.06 -12.07 18.01
N GLU A 225 27.76 -12.11 19.31
CA GLU A 225 26.45 -11.75 19.88
C GLU A 225 26.14 -10.24 19.77
N ASN A 226 25.00 -9.90 19.15
CA ASN A 226 24.45 -8.55 19.15
C ASN A 226 23.86 -8.21 20.54
N VAL A 227 24.55 -7.38 21.30
CA VAL A 227 24.08 -6.85 22.59
C VAL A 227 23.81 -5.34 22.44
N SER A 228 22.71 -4.84 22.99
CA SER A 228 22.44 -3.41 23.12
C SER A 228 22.03 -3.03 24.56
N TYR A 229 22.20 -1.74 24.88
CA TYR A 229 21.91 -1.16 26.19
C TYR A 229 21.12 0.14 26.00
N TYR A 230 20.32 0.54 26.99
CA TYR A 230 19.66 1.85 27.00
C TYR A 230 19.97 2.60 28.28
N CYS A 231 20.09 3.93 28.17
CA CYS A 231 20.25 4.81 29.32
C CYS A 231 18.90 4.97 30.04
N ASP A 232 18.85 4.63 31.33
CA ASP A 232 17.63 4.72 32.15
C ASP A 232 17.21 6.16 32.47
N VAL A 233 18.12 7.13 32.33
CA VAL A 233 17.87 8.55 32.59
C VAL A 233 17.27 9.26 31.37
N CYS A 234 17.73 8.97 30.16
CA CYS A 234 17.33 9.73 28.96
C CYS A 234 16.88 8.88 27.76
N GLY A 235 16.91 7.55 27.87
CA GLY A 235 16.49 6.64 26.79
C GLY A 235 17.46 6.54 25.61
N TYR A 236 18.69 7.05 25.73
CA TYR A 236 19.72 6.87 24.70
C TYR A 236 20.03 5.39 24.51
N VAL A 237 19.96 4.89 23.28
CA VAL A 237 20.26 3.49 22.95
C VAL A 237 21.70 3.37 22.45
N TYR A 238 22.45 2.47 23.07
CA TYR A 238 23.81 2.10 22.69
C TYR A 238 23.79 0.72 22.01
N GLU A 239 24.23 0.67 20.76
CA GLU A 239 24.35 -0.57 19.97
C GLU A 239 25.77 -1.14 20.16
N GLY A 240 25.88 -2.29 20.84
CA GLY A 240 27.14 -2.93 21.19
C GLY A 240 27.22 -3.31 22.66
N ASP A 241 28.21 -4.15 23.00
CA ASP A 241 28.46 -4.52 24.38
C ASP A 241 29.13 -3.36 25.13
N ILE A 242 28.33 -2.55 25.84
CA ILE A 242 28.84 -1.38 26.56
C ILE A 242 29.91 -1.79 27.58
N THR A 243 29.92 -3.03 28.09
CA THR A 243 30.95 -3.48 29.04
C THR A 243 32.37 -3.37 28.48
N LYS A 244 32.54 -3.35 27.15
CA LYS A 244 33.82 -3.16 26.46
C LYS A 244 34.30 -1.70 26.39
N GLU A 245 33.43 -0.72 26.64
CA GLU A 245 33.80 0.69 26.69
C GLU A 245 34.63 1.01 27.95
N PRO A 246 35.48 2.06 27.94
CA PRO A 246 36.25 2.44 29.11
C PRO A 246 35.35 2.96 30.25
N ASP A 247 35.87 2.95 31.48
CA ASP A 247 35.12 3.34 32.68
C ASP A 247 34.71 4.83 32.73
N ASP A 248 35.34 5.68 31.91
CA ASP A 248 35.02 7.10 31.77
C ASP A 248 33.94 7.38 30.71
N TYR A 249 33.37 6.33 30.09
CA TYR A 249 32.28 6.47 29.15
C TYR A 249 31.04 7.06 29.85
N VAL A 250 30.52 8.14 29.27
CA VAL A 250 29.30 8.83 29.71
C VAL A 250 28.27 8.84 28.59
N CYS A 251 26.98 8.80 28.96
CA CYS A 251 25.89 8.94 28.02
C CYS A 251 26.03 10.26 27.24
N PRO A 252 26.03 10.23 25.89
CA PRO A 252 26.23 11.44 25.07
C PRO A 252 25.05 12.42 25.14
N LEU A 253 23.87 11.98 25.60
CA LEU A 253 22.69 12.84 25.71
C LEU A 253 22.55 13.52 27.08
N CYS A 254 22.81 12.81 28.17
CA CYS A 254 22.58 13.33 29.52
C CYS A 254 23.83 13.37 30.42
N GLY A 255 24.96 12.85 29.95
CA GLY A 255 26.24 12.91 30.67
C GLY A 255 26.36 12.00 31.89
N VAL A 256 25.37 11.15 32.15
CA VAL A 256 25.44 10.16 33.22
C VAL A 256 26.44 9.06 32.88
N ASP A 257 27.06 8.48 33.90
CA ASP A 257 28.08 7.45 33.70
C ASP A 257 27.48 6.11 33.26
N LYS A 258 28.38 5.20 32.90
CA LYS A 258 28.09 3.86 32.38
C LYS A 258 27.17 3.00 33.28
N SER A 259 27.07 3.28 34.59
CA SER A 259 26.17 2.53 35.49
C SER A 259 24.68 2.73 35.18
N HIS A 260 24.34 3.77 34.42
CA HIS A 260 22.98 4.09 33.99
C HIS A 260 22.56 3.41 32.68
N PHE A 261 23.43 2.56 32.11
CA PHE A 261 23.10 1.77 30.92
C PHE A 261 22.60 0.39 31.30
N ILE A 262 21.32 0.15 31.08
CA ILE A 262 20.64 -1.11 31.34
C ILE A 262 20.69 -1.96 30.07
N LYS A 263 21.18 -3.20 30.20
CA LYS A 263 21.17 -4.18 29.10
C LYS A 263 19.72 -4.40 28.67
N SER A 264 19.44 -4.26 27.38
CA SER A 264 18.13 -4.68 26.89
C SER A 264 18.08 -6.20 26.91
N GLU A 265 17.53 -6.78 27.97
CA GLU A 265 17.25 -8.21 28.01
C GLU A 265 16.18 -8.55 26.96
N GLU A 266 16.38 -9.66 26.26
CA GLU A 266 15.36 -10.30 25.44
C GLU A 266 14.17 -10.68 26.33
N LYS A 267 13.20 -9.79 26.48
CA LYS A 267 11.87 -10.19 26.94
C LYS A 267 11.08 -10.71 25.75
N SER A 268 11.19 -12.03 25.56
CA SER A 268 10.03 -12.83 25.21
C SER A 268 8.97 -12.62 26.30
N VAL A 269 7.99 -11.76 26.04
CA VAL A 269 6.85 -11.60 26.93
C VAL A 269 5.85 -12.70 26.62
N ALA A 270 5.96 -13.80 27.38
CA ALA A 270 4.80 -14.59 27.72
C ALA A 270 3.73 -13.68 28.33
N LYS A 271 2.47 -13.91 27.92
CA LYS A 271 1.26 -13.28 28.46
C LYS A 271 1.32 -13.21 29.99
N GLU A 272 1.49 -12.01 30.53
CA GLU A 272 1.03 -11.70 31.89
C GLU A 272 -0.20 -10.80 31.78
N GLU A 273 -1.29 -11.33 32.31
CA GLU A 273 -2.60 -10.71 32.37
C GLU A 273 -2.55 -9.45 33.22
N VAL A 274 -2.53 -8.29 32.57
CA VAL A 274 -3.09 -7.09 33.18
C VAL A 274 -4.60 -7.30 33.17
N LYS A 275 -5.16 -7.62 34.34
CA LYS A 275 -6.60 -7.48 34.62
C LYS A 275 -7.00 -6.04 34.32
N LYS A 276 -7.46 -5.80 33.10
CA LYS A 276 -8.37 -4.69 32.82
C LYS A 276 -9.70 -5.10 33.44
N GLU A 277 -10.05 -4.46 34.54
CA GLU A 277 -11.45 -4.41 34.94
C GLU A 277 -12.23 -3.81 33.77
N GLU A 278 -13.18 -4.58 33.26
CA GLU A 278 -14.14 -4.17 32.26
C GLU A 278 -14.90 -2.93 32.80
N PRO A 279 -14.95 -1.80 32.07
CA PRO A 279 -16.05 -0.90 32.27
C PRO A 279 -17.29 -1.60 31.70
N LYS A 280 -18.07 -2.19 32.60
CA LYS A 280 -19.47 -2.51 32.31
C LYS A 280 -20.16 -1.21 31.94
N THR A 281 -20.51 -1.02 30.68
CA THR A 281 -21.72 -0.26 30.33
C THR A 281 -22.26 -0.72 28.99
N GLU A 282 -23.47 -1.25 29.08
CA GLU A 282 -24.48 -1.38 28.05
C GLU A 282 -24.65 -0.02 27.34
N ASP A 283 -24.34 0.06 26.04
CA ASP A 283 -24.96 0.97 25.06
C ASP A 283 -24.32 0.70 23.68
N ALA A 284 -24.82 -0.31 22.98
CA ALA A 284 -24.46 -0.59 21.60
C ALA A 284 -25.18 0.43 20.69
N GLY A 285 -24.46 1.45 20.19
CA GLY A 285 -25.04 2.29 19.13
C GLY A 285 -24.40 3.65 18.85
N VAL A 286 -23.50 4.14 19.70
CA VAL A 286 -22.88 5.47 19.54
C VAL A 286 -21.39 5.32 19.26
N SER A 287 -20.90 5.99 18.23
CA SER A 287 -19.47 6.14 17.95
C SER A 287 -19.13 7.61 17.74
N TYR A 288 -17.88 7.97 18.03
CA TYR A 288 -17.33 9.32 17.84
C TYR A 288 -16.06 9.22 16.99
N TYR A 289 -15.72 10.26 16.24
CA TYR A 289 -14.42 10.37 15.57
C TYR A 289 -13.68 11.63 16.00
N CYS A 290 -12.36 11.55 16.11
CA CYS A 290 -11.50 12.71 16.36
C CYS A 290 -11.37 13.56 15.09
N ASP A 291 -11.70 14.84 15.15
CA ASP A 291 -11.64 15.77 14.01
C ASP A 291 -10.21 16.15 13.60
N VAL A 292 -9.22 15.90 14.46
CA VAL A 292 -7.80 16.16 14.20
C VAL A 292 -7.11 15.00 13.49
N CYS A 293 -7.37 13.75 13.92
CA CYS A 293 -6.60 12.58 13.43
C CYS A 293 -7.46 11.42 12.89
N GLY A 294 -8.79 11.51 12.96
CA GLY A 294 -9.71 10.47 12.48
C GLY A 294 -9.80 9.22 13.36
N TYR A 295 -9.26 9.23 14.59
CA TYR A 295 -9.43 8.11 15.52
C TYR A 295 -10.91 7.89 15.83
N VAL A 296 -11.40 6.65 15.68
CA VAL A 296 -12.79 6.28 15.98
C VAL A 296 -12.86 5.67 17.38
N TYR A 297 -13.70 6.25 18.22
CA TYR A 297 -14.05 5.74 19.55
C TYR A 297 -15.43 5.08 19.49
N GLU A 298 -15.50 3.79 19.84
CA GLU A 298 -16.75 3.04 19.93
C GLU A 298 -17.28 3.07 21.37
N GLY A 299 -18.41 3.74 21.58
CA GLY A 299 -18.98 3.97 22.90
C GLY A 299 -19.40 5.42 23.12
N ASP A 300 -19.99 5.71 24.28
CA ASP A 300 -20.35 7.07 24.66
C ASP A 300 -19.19 7.80 25.34
N ILE A 301 -18.44 8.61 24.60
CA ILE A 301 -17.25 9.32 25.11
C ILE A 301 -17.59 10.31 26.24
N THR A 302 -18.85 10.69 26.39
CA THR A 302 -19.30 11.53 27.51
C THR A 302 -19.17 10.82 28.86
N LYS A 303 -19.09 9.48 28.88
CA LYS A 303 -18.91 8.66 30.09
C LYS A 303 -17.45 8.49 30.51
N GLU A 304 -16.50 8.88 29.67
CA GLU A 304 -15.06 8.84 30.01
C GLU A 304 -14.70 9.92 31.06
N PRO A 305 -13.53 9.85 31.72
CA PRO A 305 -13.01 10.91 32.59
C PRO A 305 -12.66 12.21 31.85
N ASP A 306 -12.75 13.39 32.47
CA ASP A 306 -12.50 14.69 31.81
C ASP A 306 -11.06 14.87 31.27
N ASP A 307 -10.10 14.11 31.78
CA ASP A 307 -8.71 14.06 31.33
C ASP A 307 -8.45 13.07 30.20
N TYR A 308 -9.50 12.42 29.68
CA TYR A 308 -9.39 11.57 28.49
C TYR A 308 -8.91 12.40 27.30
N VAL A 309 -7.85 11.89 26.67
CA VAL A 309 -7.26 12.45 25.46
C VAL A 309 -7.30 11.41 24.35
N CYS A 310 -7.36 11.89 23.10
CA CYS A 310 -7.24 11.03 21.93
C CYS A 310 -5.94 10.21 22.01
N PRO A 311 -5.99 8.87 21.88
CA PRO A 311 -4.80 8.02 21.99
C PRO A 311 -3.81 8.19 20.82
N LEU A 312 -4.23 8.81 19.71
CA LEU A 312 -3.36 9.04 18.54
C LEU A 312 -2.72 10.43 18.52
N CYS A 313 -3.45 11.48 18.90
CA CYS A 313 -2.96 12.86 18.78
C CYS A 313 -3.00 13.67 20.10
N ALA A 314 -3.38 13.04 21.21
CA ALA A 314 -3.41 13.62 22.55
C ALA A 314 -4.28 14.89 22.72
N VAL A 315 -5.15 15.20 21.75
CA VAL A 315 -6.15 16.26 21.88
C VAL A 315 -7.25 15.85 22.86
N ASP A 316 -7.83 16.80 23.55
CA ASP A 316 -8.86 16.55 24.54
C ASP A 316 -10.21 16.14 23.90
N LYS A 317 -11.16 15.75 24.75
CA LYS A 317 -12.50 15.30 24.34
C LYS A 317 -13.29 16.26 23.46
N SER A 318 -13.02 17.57 23.50
CA SER A 318 -13.77 18.53 22.69
C SER A 318 -13.60 18.30 21.18
N HIS A 319 -12.57 17.55 20.79
CA HIS A 319 -12.26 17.17 19.41
C HIS A 319 -12.95 15.89 18.93
N PHE A 320 -13.81 15.26 19.74
CA PHE A 320 -14.58 14.07 19.35
C PHE A 320 -15.99 14.43 18.88
N ILE A 321 -16.24 14.20 17.60
CA ILE A 321 -17.50 14.49 16.93
C ILE A 321 -18.34 13.21 16.90
N LYS A 322 -19.59 13.31 17.39
CA LYS A 322 -20.53 12.19 17.41
C LYS A 322 -20.93 11.81 15.99
N VAL A 323 -20.91 10.52 15.69
CA VAL A 323 -21.50 9.99 14.47
C VAL A 323 -23.00 9.82 14.71
N GLU A 324 -23.81 10.73 14.18
CA GLU A 324 -25.26 10.54 14.13
C GLU A 324 -25.56 9.46 13.09
N LYS A 325 -26.22 8.37 13.52
CA LYS A 325 -26.83 7.43 12.58
C LYS A 325 -27.98 8.16 11.91
N GLU A 326 -27.86 8.46 10.63
CA GLU A 326 -29.03 8.75 9.81
C GLU A 326 -29.95 7.54 9.87
N GLU A 327 -31.11 7.71 10.51
CA GLU A 327 -32.18 6.75 10.50
C GLU A 327 -32.61 6.52 9.05
N ALA A 328 -32.71 5.26 8.66
CA ALA A 328 -33.27 4.83 7.40
C ALA A 328 -34.59 5.58 7.13
N VAL A 329 -34.60 6.42 6.09
CA VAL A 329 -35.83 6.96 5.54
C VAL A 329 -36.63 5.77 5.05
N LYS A 330 -37.83 5.63 5.62
CA LYS A 330 -38.83 4.61 5.34
C LYS A 330 -39.11 4.57 3.84
N GLU A 331 -39.12 3.35 3.32
CA GLU A 331 -39.76 2.96 2.06
C GLU A 331 -41.17 3.57 2.02
N GLU A 332 -41.39 4.52 1.12
CA GLU A 332 -42.72 4.71 0.54
C GLU A 332 -42.87 3.67 -0.57
N GLU A 333 -43.94 2.87 -0.46
CA GLU A 333 -44.32 1.85 -1.44
C GLU A 333 -44.57 2.49 -2.81
N GLU A 334 -43.77 2.10 -3.82
CA GLU A 334 -44.14 2.16 -5.24
C GLU A 334 -44.00 0.75 -5.85
N PRO A 335 -44.83 0.41 -6.84
CA PRO A 335 -45.39 -0.92 -6.98
C PRO A 335 -44.38 -1.95 -7.48
N LYS A 336 -44.46 -3.17 -6.93
CA LYS A 336 -43.83 -4.36 -7.47
C LYS A 336 -44.21 -4.53 -8.95
N THR A 337 -43.32 -4.16 -9.85
CA THR A 337 -43.35 -4.67 -11.23
C THR A 337 -42.50 -5.93 -11.28
N GLU A 338 -43.18 -7.04 -11.56
CA GLU A 338 -42.62 -8.33 -11.92
C GLU A 338 -41.73 -8.17 -13.16
N ASP A 339 -40.41 -8.01 -12.99
CA ASP A 339 -39.38 -8.30 -14.01
C ASP A 339 -37.97 -8.32 -13.38
N ALA A 340 -37.83 -9.05 -12.27
CA ALA A 340 -36.52 -9.36 -11.72
C ALA A 340 -35.78 -10.32 -12.67
N GLY A 341 -34.81 -9.81 -13.42
CA GLY A 341 -33.87 -10.62 -14.22
C GLY A 341 -33.54 -10.11 -15.62
N VAL A 342 -34.02 -8.93 -16.03
CA VAL A 342 -33.67 -8.33 -17.32
C VAL A 342 -32.89 -7.02 -17.07
N SER A 343 -31.67 -6.94 -17.59
CA SER A 343 -30.87 -5.72 -17.60
C SER A 343 -30.51 -5.34 -19.03
N TYR A 344 -30.36 -4.04 -19.28
CA TYR A 344 -29.90 -3.49 -20.55
C TYR A 344 -28.69 -2.59 -20.30
N TYR A 345 -27.78 -2.47 -21.27
CA TYR A 345 -26.69 -1.50 -21.20
C TYR A 345 -26.75 -0.54 -22.40
N CYS A 346 -26.41 0.72 -22.17
CA CYS A 346 -26.27 1.72 -23.23
C CYS A 346 -24.99 1.44 -24.04
N ASP A 347 -25.11 1.25 -25.36
CA ASP A 347 -23.98 0.97 -26.25
C ASP A 347 -23.04 2.17 -26.48
N VAL A 348 -23.47 3.37 -26.08
CA VAL A 348 -22.69 4.61 -26.19
C VAL A 348 -21.87 4.90 -24.93
N CYS A 349 -22.45 4.75 -23.73
CA CYS A 349 -21.79 5.14 -22.48
C CYS A 349 -21.63 4.01 -21.45
N GLY A 350 -22.22 2.84 -21.68
CA GLY A 350 -22.15 1.71 -20.75
C GLY A 350 -23.05 1.81 -19.52
N TYR A 351 -23.94 2.80 -19.42
CA TYR A 351 -24.95 2.87 -18.36
C TYR A 351 -25.80 1.59 -18.33
N VAL A 352 -25.90 0.94 -17.17
CA VAL A 352 -26.70 -0.26 -16.97
C VAL A 352 -28.07 0.13 -16.42
N TYR A 353 -29.12 -0.23 -17.14
CA TYR A 353 -30.51 -0.12 -16.71
C TYR A 353 -30.98 -1.48 -16.17
N GLU A 354 -31.40 -1.52 -14.91
CA GLU A 354 -31.98 -2.71 -14.29
C GLU A 354 -33.51 -2.68 -14.44
N GLY A 355 -34.03 -3.50 -15.35
CA GLY A 355 -35.45 -3.54 -15.72
C GLY A 355 -35.66 -3.77 -17.22
N ASP A 356 -36.91 -4.01 -17.62
CA ASP A 356 -37.28 -4.11 -19.03
C ASP A 356 -37.44 -2.71 -19.64
N ILE A 357 -36.40 -2.24 -20.35
CA ILE A 357 -36.43 -0.91 -20.99
C ILE A 357 -37.52 -0.77 -22.05
N THR A 358 -38.10 -1.87 -22.54
CA THR A 358 -39.23 -1.78 -23.49
C THR A 358 -40.50 -1.25 -22.84
N LYS A 359 -40.56 -1.23 -21.50
CA LYS A 359 -41.66 -0.65 -20.72
C LYS A 359 -41.49 0.85 -20.46
N GLU A 360 -40.32 1.42 -20.74
CA GLU A 360 -40.07 2.85 -20.60
C GLU A 360 -40.72 3.66 -21.73
N PRO A 361 -41.09 4.93 -21.47
CA PRO A 361 -41.61 5.87 -22.46
C PRO A 361 -40.75 5.98 -23.72
N ASP A 362 -41.33 6.39 -24.85
CA ASP A 362 -40.59 6.57 -26.11
C ASP A 362 -39.55 7.69 -26.08
N ASP A 363 -39.71 8.63 -25.15
CA ASP A 363 -38.80 9.74 -24.87
C ASP A 363 -37.79 9.44 -23.75
N TYR A 364 -37.69 8.18 -23.31
CA TYR A 364 -36.65 7.78 -22.38
C TYR A 364 -35.26 7.95 -23.02
N GLU A 365 -34.43 8.76 -22.38
CA GLU A 365 -33.05 9.01 -22.77
C GLU A 365 -32.09 8.45 -21.72
N CYS A 366 -30.92 7.99 -22.17
CA CYS A 366 -29.86 7.54 -21.30
C CYS A 366 -29.47 8.66 -20.30
N PRO A 367 -29.46 8.41 -18.98
CA PRO A 367 -29.15 9.44 -17.98
C PRO A 367 -27.73 10.02 -18.06
N LEU A 368 -26.80 9.30 -18.69
CA LEU A 368 -25.39 9.72 -18.79
C LEU A 368 -25.04 10.41 -20.10
N CYS A 369 -25.61 9.97 -21.22
CA CYS A 369 -25.24 10.50 -22.55
C CYS A 369 -26.41 10.99 -23.38
N HIS A 370 -27.63 10.98 -22.84
CA HIS A 370 -28.85 11.52 -23.46
C HIS A 370 -29.21 10.91 -24.81
N VAL A 371 -28.66 9.73 -25.14
CA VAL A 371 -29.05 8.97 -26.32
C VAL A 371 -30.37 8.28 -26.08
N ASP A 372 -31.15 8.11 -27.15
CA ASP A 372 -32.48 7.52 -27.04
C ASP A 372 -32.45 6.03 -26.68
N LYS A 373 -33.60 5.51 -26.25
CA LYS A 373 -33.74 4.11 -25.82
C LYS A 373 -33.35 3.05 -26.84
N SER A 374 -33.22 3.37 -28.14
CA SER A 374 -32.75 2.41 -29.15
C SER A 374 -31.28 2.01 -28.98
N HIS A 375 -30.52 2.80 -28.21
CA HIS A 375 -29.12 2.54 -27.85
C HIS A 375 -28.93 1.59 -26.66
N PHE A 376 -30.01 1.02 -26.11
CA PHE A 376 -29.93 0.06 -25.03
C PHE A 376 -30.00 -1.38 -25.53
N ILE A 377 -28.96 -2.15 -25.23
CA ILE A 377 -28.79 -3.54 -25.64
C ILE A 377 -29.04 -4.45 -24.43
N LYS A 378 -29.91 -5.45 -24.59
CA LYS A 378 -30.21 -6.44 -23.55
C LYS A 378 -28.94 -7.23 -23.19
N GLN A 379 -28.67 -7.39 -21.89
CA GLN A 379 -27.61 -8.26 -21.39
C GLN A 379 -27.97 -9.74 -21.46
#